data_AF-A0A433S7J4-F1
#
_entry.id   AF-A0A433S7J4-F1
#
_cell.length_a   1.000
_cell.length_b   1.000
_cell.length_c   1.000
_cell.angle_alpha   90.00
_cell.angle_beta   90.00
_cell.angle_gamma   90.00
#
_symmetry.space_group_name_H-M   'P 1'
#
loop_
_entity.id
_entity.type
_entity.pdbx_description
1 polymer ?
#
loop_
_entity_poly.entity_id
_entity_poly.type
_entity_poly.pdbx_seq_one_letter_code
_entity_poly.pdbx_strand_id
1 'polypeptide(L)' 'MSHTPHELAEEFPAEVEKMHKLKLENAHFAKLFDEYHEVNRAVHRAETLVEPTDAANETALRQKRSHLKDEIWSILSAA' A
#
# COMPACT_ATOMS: atom_id res chain seq x y z
N MET A 1 8.96 19.91 1.99
CA MET A 1 7.86 19.00 2.35
C MET A 1 7.72 18.02 1.21
N SER A 2 8.15 16.78 1.40
CA SER A 2 8.11 15.79 0.31
C SER A 2 6.66 15.32 0.17
N HIS A 3 5.96 15.76 -0.88
CA HIS A 3 4.64 15.26 -1.27
C HIS A 3 4.76 13.90 -1.99
N THR A 4 5.69 13.05 -1.54
CA THR A 4 5.85 11.70 -2.07
C THR A 4 4.94 10.78 -1.26
N PRO A 5 4.07 9.98 -1.93
CA PRO A 5 3.30 8.93 -1.25
C PRO A 5 4.24 7.97 -0.48
N HIS A 6 3.82 7.54 0.71
CA HIS A 6 4.60 6.60 1.55
C HIS A 6 4.53 5.18 0.96
N GLU A 7 5.58 4.76 0.24
CA GLU A 7 5.57 3.52 -0.54
C GLU A 7 5.87 2.28 0.32
N LEU A 8 5.53 1.07 -0.18
CA LEU A 8 5.79 -0.20 0.54
C LEU A 8 7.26 -0.41 0.90
N ALA A 9 8.18 0.07 0.07
CA ALA A 9 9.61 -0.03 0.34
C ALA A 9 10.05 0.80 1.56
N GLU A 10 9.33 1.87 1.89
CA GLU A 10 9.57 2.69 3.09
C GLU A 10 8.94 2.04 4.33
N GLU A 11 7.82 1.33 4.15
CA GLU A 11 7.16 0.56 5.21
C GLU A 11 7.94 -0.70 5.60
N PHE A 12 8.45 -1.44 4.61
CA PHE A 12 9.12 -2.72 4.78
C PHE A 12 10.52 -2.70 4.16
N PRO A 13 11.44 -1.86 4.66
CA PRO A 13 12.75 -1.64 4.04
C PRO A 13 13.63 -2.91 4.05
N ALA A 14 13.45 -3.79 5.04
CA ALA A 14 14.19 -5.05 5.12
C ALA A 14 13.71 -6.10 4.10
N GLU A 15 12.49 -5.95 3.57
CA GLU A 15 11.84 -6.96 2.75
C GLU A 15 11.82 -6.59 1.25
N VAL A 16 12.50 -5.52 0.85
CA VAL A 16 12.46 -4.99 -0.53
C VAL A 16 12.83 -6.04 -1.58
N GLU A 17 13.91 -6.80 -1.34
CA GLU A 17 14.32 -7.87 -2.25
C GLU A 17 13.28 -9.00 -2.30
N LYS A 18 12.70 -9.37 -1.15
CA LYS A 18 11.65 -10.39 -1.07
C LYS A 18 10.38 -9.95 -1.80
N MET A 19 9.96 -8.70 -1.61
CA MET A 19 8.82 -8.11 -2.33
C MET A 19 9.05 -8.14 -3.84
N HIS A 20 10.26 -7.81 -4.31
CA HIS A 20 10.59 -7.86 -5.74
C HIS A 20 10.47 -9.30 -6.28
N LYS A 21 11.02 -10.29 -5.57
CA LYS A 21 10.92 -11.70 -5.95
C LYS A 21 9.47 -12.18 -5.97
N LEU A 22 8.72 -11.92 -4.90
CA LEU A 22 7.31 -12.32 -4.79
C LEU A 22 6.44 -11.65 -5.86
N LYS A 23 6.74 -10.41 -6.27
CA LYS A 23 6.02 -9.76 -7.36
C LYS A 23 6.18 -10.50 -8.70
N LEU A 24 7.32 -11.17 -8.92
CA LEU A 24 7.57 -11.95 -10.14
C LEU A 24 7.01 -13.37 -10.06
N GLU A 25 7.04 -13.99 -8.88
CA GLU A 25 6.76 -15.42 -8.69
C GLU A 25 5.36 -15.71 -8.14
N ASN A 26 4.72 -14.73 -7.49
CA ASN A 26 3.43 -14.90 -6.83
C ASN A 26 2.40 -13.88 -7.37
N ALA A 27 1.50 -14.38 -8.23
CA ALA A 27 0.45 -13.56 -8.84
C ALA A 27 -0.53 -12.92 -7.84
N HIS A 28 -0.74 -13.55 -6.68
CA HIS A 28 -1.56 -12.96 -5.62
C HIS A 28 -0.84 -11.80 -4.94
N PHE A 29 0.44 -11.97 -4.61
CA PHE A 29 1.27 -10.90 -4.07
C PHE A 29 1.37 -9.71 -5.03
N ALA A 30 1.56 -9.97 -6.33
CA ALA A 30 1.60 -8.92 -7.34
C ALA A 30 0.32 -8.07 -7.35
N LYS A 31 -0.86 -8.72 -7.25
CA LYS A 31 -2.15 -8.00 -7.15
C LYS A 31 -2.26 -7.16 -5.89
N LEU A 32 -1.88 -7.71 -4.73
CA LEU A 32 -1.90 -6.97 -3.46
C LEU A 32 -0.96 -5.76 -3.49
N PHE A 33 0.22 -5.93 -4.09
CA PHE A 33 1.20 -4.86 -4.26
C PHE A 33 0.65 -3.72 -5.13
N ASP A 34 0.06 -4.04 -6.28
CA ASP A 34 -0.52 -3.04 -7.18
C ASP A 34 -1.75 -2.37 -6.53
N GLU A 35 -2.63 -3.13 -5.87
CA GLU A 35 -3.79 -2.58 -5.14
C GLU A 35 -3.37 -1.66 -4.00
N TYR A 36 -2.32 -2.00 -3.25
CA TYR A 36 -1.75 -1.12 -2.24
C TYR A 36 -1.31 0.20 -2.85
N HIS A 37 -0.59 0.18 -3.98
CA HIS A 37 -0.13 1.42 -4.62
C HIS A 37 -1.29 2.31 -5.06
N GLU A 38 -2.35 1.73 -5.62
CA GLU A 38 -3.54 2.48 -6.00
C GLU A 38 -4.22 3.13 -4.79
N VAL A 39 -4.46 2.35 -3.73
CA VAL A 39 -5.11 2.82 -2.50
C VAL A 39 -4.23 3.85 -1.79
N ASN A 40 -2.92 3.65 -1.71
CA ASN A 40 -2.00 4.58 -1.07
C ASN A 40 -1.98 5.93 -1.81
N ARG A 41 -2.01 5.92 -3.14
CA ARG A 41 -2.16 7.15 -3.94
C ARG A 41 -3.50 7.83 -3.69
N ALA A 42 -4.59 7.07 -3.58
CA ALA A 42 -5.92 7.61 -3.28
C ALA A 42 -5.97 8.25 -1.88
N VAL A 43 -5.41 7.59 -0.86
CA VAL A 43 -5.25 8.15 0.50
C VAL A 43 -4.44 9.44 0.44
N HIS A 44 -3.30 9.45 -0.24
CA HIS A 44 -2.48 10.64 -0.36
C HIS A 44 -3.22 11.81 -1.02
N ARG A 45 -4.00 11.57 -2.08
CA ARG A 45 -4.81 12.62 -2.74
C ARG A 45 -5.93 13.15 -1.84
N ALA A 46 -6.56 12.27 -1.05
CA ALA A 46 -7.57 12.67 -0.07
C ALA A 46 -6.96 13.52 1.06
N GLU A 47 -5.83 13.08 1.64
CA GLU A 47 -5.12 13.77 2.73
C GLU A 47 -4.54 15.12 2.30
N THR A 48 -4.13 15.25 1.03
CA THR A 48 -3.61 16.51 0.46
C THR A 48 -4.69 17.42 -0.10
N LEU A 49 -5.97 17.06 0.03
CA LEU A 49 -7.13 17.80 -0.52
C LEU A 49 -7.06 18.05 -2.03
N VAL A 50 -6.26 17.24 -2.75
CA VAL A 50 -6.19 17.27 -4.22
C VAL A 50 -7.48 16.72 -4.81
N GLU A 51 -8.04 15.67 -4.19
CA GLU A 51 -9.37 15.14 -4.47
C GLU A 51 -10.20 15.18 -3.18
N PRO A 52 -10.92 16.28 -2.91
CA PRO A 52 -11.77 16.38 -1.74
C PRO A 52 -12.79 15.26 -1.73
N THR A 53 -12.81 14.50 -0.65
CA THR A 53 -13.76 13.42 -0.42
C THR A 53 -14.42 13.61 0.95
N ASP A 54 -15.56 12.97 1.17
CA ASP A 54 -16.13 12.92 2.51
C ASP A 54 -15.25 12.12 3.49
N ALA A 55 -15.42 12.42 4.79
CA ALA A 55 -14.62 11.82 5.85
C ALA A 55 -14.85 10.30 5.99
N ALA A 56 -16.01 9.79 5.56
CA ALA A 56 -16.30 8.36 5.59
C ALA A 56 -15.46 7.61 4.56
N ASN A 57 -15.37 8.12 3.34
CA ASN A 57 -14.55 7.56 2.29
C ASN A 57 -13.05 7.68 2.59
N GLU A 58 -12.58 8.81 3.13
CA GLU A 58 -11.19 8.95 3.59
C GLU A 58 -10.84 7.89 4.65
N THR A 59 -11.76 7.65 5.60
CA THR A 59 -11.60 6.61 6.62
C THR A 59 -11.59 5.22 6.01
N ALA A 60 -12.47 4.92 5.05
CA ALA A 60 -12.50 3.65 4.35
C ALA A 60 -11.20 3.39 3.56
N LEU A 61 -10.66 4.41 2.87
CA LEU A 61 -9.39 4.31 2.16
C LEU A 61 -8.22 4.02 3.11
N ARG A 62 -8.16 4.68 4.27
CA ARG A 62 -7.13 4.41 5.29
C ARG A 62 -7.24 3.00 5.87
N GLN A 63 -8.46 2.54 6.16
CA GLN A 63 -8.70 1.18 6.64
C GLN A 63 -8.27 0.15 5.60
N LYS A 64 -8.63 0.37 4.33
CA LYS A 64 -8.21 -0.50 3.22
C LYS A 64 -6.70 -0.53 3.08
N ARG A 65 -6.01 0.62 3.17
CA ARG A 65 -4.55 0.69 3.17
C ARG A 65 -3.94 -0.14 4.30
N SER A 66 -4.50 -0.05 5.51
CA SER A 66 -4.02 -0.83 6.67
C SER A 66 -4.19 -2.33 6.43
N HIS A 67 -5.35 -2.75 5.94
CA HIS A 67 -5.63 -4.17 5.67
C HIS A 67 -4.66 -4.76 4.64
N LEU A 68 -4.39 -4.01 3.57
CA LEU A 68 -3.43 -4.43 2.55
C LEU A 68 -2.01 -4.57 3.11
N LYS A 69 -1.58 -3.69 4.03
CA LYS A 69 -0.30 -3.84 4.73
C LYS A 69 -0.24 -5.15 5.52
N ASP A 70 -1.32 -5.47 6.24
CA ASP A 70 -1.38 -6.69 7.05
C ASP A 70 -1.32 -7.95 6.18
N GLU A 71 -2.04 -7.98 5.05
CA GLU A 71 -1.98 -9.09 4.09
C GLU A 71 -0.59 -9.25 3.45
N ILE A 72 0.01 -8.14 3.01
CA ILE A 72 1.36 -8.12 2.45
C ILE A 72 2.37 -8.64 3.48
N TRP A 73 2.29 -8.17 4.72
CA TRP A 73 3.14 -8.64 5.81
C TRP A 73 2.94 -10.12 6.10
N SER A 74 1.70 -10.62 6.10
CA SER A 74 1.42 -12.04 6.30
C SER A 74 2.14 -12.90 5.26
N ILE A 75 2.09 -12.53 3.97
CA ILE A 75 2.80 -13.25 2.91
C ILE A 75 4.32 -13.12 3.08
N LEU A 76 4.82 -11.92 3.38
CA LEU A 76 6.27 -11.69 3.56
C LEU A 76 6.83 -12.51 4.73
N SER A 77 6.11 -12.60 5.84
CA SER A 77 6.53 -13.36 7.02
C SER A 77 6.46 -14.88 6.84
N ALA A 78 5.63 -15.36 5.91
CA ALA A 78 5.47 -16.78 5.61
C ALA A 78 6.40 -17.30 4.49
N ALA A 79 6.96 -16.39 3.67
CA ALA A 79 7.88 -16.69 2.58
C ALA A 79 9.33 -16.89 3.06
#